data_AF-A0A2M7XKD9-F1
#
_entry.id   AF-A0A2M7XKD9-F1
#
_cell.length_a   1.000
_cell.length_b   1.000
_cell.length_c   1.000
_cell.angle_alpha   90.00
_cell.angle_beta   90.00
_cell.angle_gamma   90.00
#
_symmetry.space_group_name_H-M   'P 1'
#
loop_
_entity.id
_entity.type
_entity.pdbx_description
1 polymer ?
#
loop_
_entity_poly.entity_id
_entity_poly.type
_entity_poly.pdbx_seq_one_letter_code
_entity_poly.pdbx_strand_id
1 'polypeptide(L)'
;MKKIFWTSIIFLLIITLFRIYARFFDADFGNKVAPLFSKEIPVQISLAQTGDTVFDTLDALDTDLDILTNKITEIKIQANQTPAVQEPAPPTSTEQAIGDVAIKLYYFNEKEDKLLPPEQQASPQSLAPVFRTIPASDSIVVIEDTIRLLLQGALTESEVMDGFTSSFVKVIRLVDTSLNANGTLSLTFTKAPGASIGGSAFIGILTNSIIKTAQQFPQVKKVKLLPEELFQP
;
A
#
# COMPACT_ATOMS: atom_id res chain seq x y z
N MET A 1 -22.52 15.96 -45.77
CA MET A 1 -22.99 16.50 -44.46
C MET A 1 -23.70 15.50 -43.54
N LYS A 2 -23.95 14.23 -43.93
CA LYS A 2 -24.67 13.26 -43.07
C LYS A 2 -23.85 12.59 -41.95
N LYS A 3 -22.51 12.59 -42.03
CA LYS A 3 -21.64 11.89 -41.05
C LYS A 3 -21.49 12.59 -39.70
N ILE A 4 -21.63 13.92 -39.66
CA ILE A 4 -21.48 14.72 -38.43
C ILE A 4 -22.73 14.61 -37.53
N PHE A 5 -23.90 14.35 -38.12
CA PHE A 5 -25.15 14.26 -37.37
C PHE A 5 -25.24 12.97 -36.54
N TRP A 6 -24.60 11.89 -36.99
CA TRP A 6 -24.72 10.57 -36.32
C TRP A 6 -23.82 10.44 -35.09
N THR A 7 -22.64 11.06 -35.11
CA THR A 7 -21.72 11.08 -33.95
C THR A 7 -22.28 11.87 -32.78
N SER A 8 -22.98 12.98 -33.02
CA SER A 8 -23.62 13.77 -31.95
C SER A 8 -24.76 13.01 -31.26
N ILE A 9 -25.54 12.22 -32.01
CA ILE A 9 -26.63 11.42 -31.43
C ILE A 9 -26.08 10.31 -30.52
N ILE A 10 -25.01 9.64 -30.94
CA ILE A 10 -24.37 8.59 -30.14
C ILE A 10 -23.79 9.16 -28.84
N PHE A 11 -23.13 10.33 -28.91
CA PHE A 11 -22.54 10.95 -27.74
C PHE A 11 -23.61 11.37 -26.71
N LEU A 12 -24.75 11.87 -27.18
CA LEU A 12 -25.88 12.24 -26.32
C LEU A 12 -26.48 10.99 -25.64
N LEU A 13 -26.58 9.88 -26.36
CA LEU A 13 -27.10 8.61 -25.84
C LEU A 13 -26.17 8.03 -24.75
N ILE A 14 -24.85 8.07 -24.96
CA ILE A 14 -23.85 7.64 -23.97
C ILE A 14 -23.94 8.49 -22.69
N ILE A 15 -24.04 9.82 -22.80
CA ILE A 15 -24.17 10.71 -21.64
C ILE A 15 -25.46 10.42 -20.87
N THR A 16 -26.58 10.16 -21.56
CA THR A 16 -27.84 9.81 -20.89
C THR A 16 -27.77 8.47 -20.17
N LEU A 17 -27.15 7.45 -20.79
CA LEU A 17 -26.95 6.15 -20.14
C LEU A 17 -26.03 6.26 -18.93
N PHE A 18 -24.95 7.04 -19.02
CA PHE A 18 -24.04 7.29 -17.90
C PHE A 18 -24.74 8.01 -16.74
N ARG A 19 -25.61 9.00 -17.03
CA ARG A 19 -26.40 9.68 -15.99
C ARG A 19 -27.42 8.75 -15.31
N ILE A 20 -28.04 7.84 -16.06
CA ILE A 20 -28.95 6.83 -15.49
C ILE A 20 -28.16 5.84 -14.61
N TYR A 21 -27.00 5.39 -15.09
CA TYR A 21 -26.10 4.52 -14.33
C TYR A 21 -25.65 5.16 -13.03
N ALA A 22 -25.14 6.39 -13.06
CA ALA A 22 -24.70 7.11 -11.86
C ALA A 22 -25.83 7.26 -10.83
N ARG A 23 -27.07 7.56 -11.30
CA ARG A 23 -28.24 7.68 -10.43
C ARG A 23 -28.65 6.37 -9.77
N PHE A 24 -28.30 5.22 -10.36
CA PHE A 24 -28.57 3.90 -9.78
C PHE A 24 -27.50 3.48 -8.75
N PHE A 25 -26.28 4.03 -8.83
CA PHE A 25 -25.19 3.70 -7.90
C PHE A 25 -25.14 4.56 -6.64
N ASP A 26 -25.70 5.79 -6.66
CA ASP A 26 -25.70 6.66 -5.48
C ASP A 26 -26.72 6.27 -4.39
N ALA A 27 -27.73 5.45 -4.70
CA ALA A 27 -28.84 5.21 -3.76
C ALA A 27 -28.68 3.97 -2.87
N ASP A 28 -27.87 2.97 -3.25
CA ASP A 28 -27.97 1.63 -2.65
C ASP A 28 -26.65 1.07 -2.11
N PHE A 29 -25.49 1.64 -2.47
CA PHE A 29 -24.20 1.15 -1.96
C PHE A 29 -23.87 1.70 -0.58
N GLY A 30 -24.02 3.01 -0.35
CA GLY A 30 -23.63 3.66 0.91
C GLY A 30 -24.34 3.11 2.16
N ASN A 31 -25.62 2.76 2.05
CA ASN A 31 -26.42 2.27 3.18
C ASN A 31 -26.22 0.76 3.46
N LYS A 32 -25.66 -0.01 2.52
CA LYS A 32 -25.43 -1.46 2.67
C LYS A 32 -24.02 -1.81 3.15
N VAL A 33 -23.02 -0.95 2.94
CA VAL A 33 -21.66 -1.18 3.45
C VAL A 33 -21.35 -0.52 4.79
N ALA A 34 -22.11 0.49 5.21
CA ALA A 34 -21.94 1.14 6.51
C ALA A 34 -22.03 0.19 7.73
N PRO A 35 -22.95 -0.79 7.81
CA PRO A 35 -23.05 -1.66 9.00
C PRO A 35 -22.00 -2.78 9.04
N LEU A 36 -21.22 -3.01 7.98
CA LEU A 36 -20.18 -4.06 7.95
C LEU A 36 -18.88 -3.64 8.66
N PHE A 37 -18.71 -2.35 8.97
CA PHE A 37 -17.55 -1.82 9.68
C PHE A 37 -17.82 -1.44 11.15
N SER A 38 -19.03 -1.71 11.67
CA SER A 38 -19.42 -1.40 13.06
C SER A 38 -19.67 -2.63 13.93
N LYS A 39 -19.14 -3.81 13.59
CA LYS A 39 -19.25 -4.97 14.47
C LYS A 39 -18.12 -4.95 15.50
N GLU A 40 -18.41 -4.32 16.64
CA GLU A 40 -17.69 -4.55 17.90
C GLU A 40 -17.52 -6.06 18.11
N ILE A 41 -16.32 -6.46 18.51
CA ILE A 41 -15.99 -7.85 18.83
C ILE A 41 -16.59 -8.15 20.22
N PRO A 42 -17.60 -9.04 20.35
CA PRO A 42 -18.00 -9.51 21.67
C PRO A 42 -16.97 -10.52 22.16
N VAL A 43 -16.15 -10.14 23.14
CA VAL A 43 -15.39 -11.08 23.95
C VAL A 43 -16.39 -11.81 24.85
N GLN A 44 -16.67 -13.09 24.57
CA GLN A 44 -17.42 -13.94 25.49
C GLN A 44 -16.46 -14.54 26.53
N ILE A 45 -16.65 -14.15 27.80
CA ILE A 45 -16.13 -14.90 28.94
C ILE A 45 -17.25 -15.85 29.37
N SER A 46 -17.00 -17.15 29.32
CA SER A 46 -17.89 -18.16 29.89
C SER A 46 -17.55 -18.38 31.37
N LEU A 47 -18.50 -18.11 32.27
CA LEU A 47 -18.56 -18.74 33.58
C LEU A 47 -19.72 -19.74 33.57
N ALA A 48 -19.40 -21.01 33.81
CA ALA A 48 -20.40 -22.02 34.12
C ALA A 48 -20.97 -21.78 35.53
N GLN A 49 -22.28 -21.94 35.62
CA GLN A 49 -23.14 -21.85 36.81
C GLN A 49 -22.65 -22.82 37.92
N THR A 50 -22.89 -22.58 39.21
CA THR A 50 -24.18 -22.87 39.86
C THR A 50 -24.19 -22.34 41.30
N GLY A 51 -25.32 -21.75 41.71
CA GLY A 51 -25.81 -21.81 43.10
C GLY A 51 -25.84 -20.49 43.88
N ASP A 52 -27.06 -20.00 44.10
CA ASP A 52 -27.54 -19.16 45.22
C ASP A 52 -26.68 -17.99 45.72
N THR A 53 -27.19 -16.76 45.51
CA THR A 53 -27.23 -15.57 46.40
C THR A 53 -27.09 -14.27 45.59
N VAL A 54 -28.21 -13.55 45.39
CA VAL A 54 -28.29 -12.35 44.52
C VAL A 54 -28.35 -11.04 45.32
N PHE A 55 -28.09 -11.04 46.63
CA PHE A 55 -28.14 -9.81 47.43
C PHE A 55 -26.86 -9.44 48.19
N ASP A 56 -25.79 -10.24 48.12
CA ASP A 56 -24.49 -9.92 48.77
C ASP A 56 -23.43 -9.37 47.79
N THR A 57 -23.72 -9.31 46.49
CA THR A 57 -22.73 -8.99 45.45
C THR A 57 -22.69 -7.53 45.03
N LEU A 58 -23.57 -6.66 45.56
CA LEU A 58 -23.58 -5.23 45.26
C LEU A 58 -22.59 -4.42 46.11
N ASP A 59 -22.34 -4.82 47.36
CA ASP A 59 -21.38 -4.12 48.24
C ASP A 59 -19.91 -4.47 47.93
N ALA A 60 -19.67 -5.60 47.26
CA ALA A 60 -18.33 -6.04 46.85
C ALA A 60 -17.84 -5.39 45.55
N LEU A 61 -18.74 -4.82 44.73
CA LEU A 61 -18.36 -4.17 43.47
C LEU A 61 -17.98 -2.69 43.65
N ASP A 62 -18.53 -2.02 44.68
CA ASP A 62 -18.20 -0.63 44.99
C ASP A 62 -16.82 -0.52 45.67
N THR A 63 -16.47 -1.53 46.46
CA THR A 63 -15.17 -1.61 47.14
C THR A 63 -14.00 -1.91 46.19
N ASP A 64 -14.22 -2.62 45.08
CA ASP A 64 -13.18 -2.92 44.09
C ASP A 64 -12.88 -1.72 43.14
N LEU A 65 -13.86 -0.85 42.91
CA LEU A 65 -13.70 0.36 42.08
C LEU A 65 -12.87 1.46 42.79
N ASP A 66 -13.01 1.59 44.11
CA ASP A 66 -12.19 2.51 44.92
C ASP A 66 -10.73 2.03 45.05
N ILE A 67 -10.49 0.71 45.09
CA ILE A 67 -9.14 0.13 45.13
C ILE A 67 -8.39 0.33 43.80
N LEU A 68 -9.08 0.23 42.67
CA LEU A 68 -8.49 0.46 41.34
C LEU A 68 -8.19 1.95 41.08
N THR A 69 -9.06 2.84 41.56
CA THR A 69 -8.86 4.29 41.40
C THR A 69 -7.69 4.81 42.25
N ASN A 70 -7.51 4.27 43.46
CA ASN A 70 -6.36 4.61 44.32
C ASN A 70 -5.02 4.06 43.78
N LYS A 71 -5.00 2.86 43.16
CA LYS A 71 -3.79 2.33 42.49
C LYS A 71 -3.37 3.13 41.24
N ILE A 72 -4.32 3.66 40.47
CA ILE A 72 -4.01 4.52 39.31
C ILE A 72 -3.46 5.88 39.77
N THR A 73 -3.87 6.34 40.96
CA THR A 73 -3.41 7.60 41.55
C THR A 73 -2.01 7.46 42.17
N GLU A 74 -1.68 6.32 42.78
CA GLU A 74 -0.33 6.04 43.31
C GLU A 74 0.74 5.84 42.20
N ILE A 75 0.38 5.27 41.05
CA ILE A 75 1.30 5.12 39.90
C ILE A 75 1.62 6.49 39.26
N LYS A 76 0.72 7.48 39.37
CA LYS A 76 0.98 8.85 38.91
C LYS A 76 1.80 9.70 39.88
N ILE A 77 1.91 9.31 41.15
CA ILE A 77 2.59 10.11 42.19
C ILE A 77 4.07 9.71 42.38
N GLN A 78 4.50 8.52 41.97
CA GLN A 78 5.93 8.12 42.05
C GLN A 78 6.82 8.60 40.89
N ALA A 79 6.30 9.37 39.92
CA ALA A 79 7.11 9.94 38.85
C ALA A 79 7.41 11.44 39.01
N ASN A 80 6.99 12.10 40.10
CA ASN A 80 7.10 13.55 40.18
C ASN A 80 7.49 14.08 41.58
N GLN A 81 8.77 13.96 41.92
CA GLN A 81 9.46 14.90 42.82
C GLN A 81 10.88 15.20 42.29
N THR A 82 11.00 16.31 41.57
CA THR A 82 12.25 17.06 41.33
C THR A 82 12.53 17.96 42.54
N PRO A 83 13.79 18.25 42.89
CA PRO A 83 14.39 19.56 42.54
C PRO A 83 15.91 19.45 42.22
N ALA A 84 16.60 20.23 41.38
CA ALA A 84 16.40 21.58 40.89
C ALA A 84 17.29 21.90 39.65
N VAL A 85 16.89 22.94 38.90
CA VAL A 85 17.63 23.77 37.91
C VAL A 85 17.97 23.14 36.55
N GLN A 86 17.11 23.39 35.54
CA GLN A 86 17.53 23.89 34.22
C GLN A 86 16.34 24.44 33.40
N GLU A 87 16.67 25.47 32.63
CA GLU A 87 15.88 26.39 31.79
C GLU A 87 14.84 25.74 30.85
N PRO A 88 13.66 26.36 30.59
CA PRO A 88 12.60 25.74 29.81
C PRO A 88 12.92 25.73 28.31
N ALA A 89 13.36 24.58 27.80
CA ALA A 89 13.35 24.29 26.37
C ALA A 89 11.90 24.00 25.88
N PRO A 90 11.52 24.45 24.67
CA PRO A 90 10.15 24.35 24.17
C PRO A 90 9.74 22.89 23.92
N PRO A 91 8.45 22.53 24.06
CA PRO A 91 7.99 21.19 23.71
C PRO A 91 8.07 21.00 22.20
N THR A 92 9.08 20.26 21.75
CA THR A 92 9.16 19.69 20.40
C THR A 92 8.18 18.53 20.29
N SER A 93 6.91 18.86 20.05
CA SER A 93 5.92 17.94 19.49
C SER A 93 5.84 18.22 18.00
N THR A 94 6.83 17.76 17.24
CA THR A 94 6.76 17.79 15.78
C THR A 94 5.97 16.56 15.32
N GLU A 95 4.66 16.67 15.31
CA GLU A 95 3.85 15.96 14.31
C GLU A 95 4.25 16.58 12.95
N GLN A 96 5.34 16.07 12.37
CA GLN A 96 5.81 16.52 11.07
C GLN A 96 4.74 16.18 10.05
N ALA A 97 4.21 17.20 9.36
CA ALA A 97 3.54 17.01 8.10
C ALA A 97 4.49 16.22 7.20
N ILE A 98 4.18 14.94 7.02
CA ILE A 98 5.04 14.04 6.28
C ILE A 98 4.91 14.41 4.81
N GLY A 99 5.88 15.15 4.29
CA GLY A 99 5.85 15.67 2.92
C GLY A 99 5.84 14.54 1.87
N ASP A 100 5.47 14.85 0.63
CA ASP A 100 5.47 13.86 -0.45
C ASP A 100 6.91 13.61 -0.97
N VAL A 101 7.18 12.35 -1.33
CA VAL A 101 8.42 11.91 -2.00
C VAL A 101 8.12 11.60 -3.45
N ALA A 102 8.86 12.21 -4.36
CA ALA A 102 8.83 11.86 -5.77
C ALA A 102 9.63 10.58 -6.05
N ILE A 103 9.03 9.64 -6.76
CA ILE A 103 9.60 8.35 -7.12
C ILE A 103 9.50 8.08 -8.62
N LYS A 104 10.34 7.18 -9.11
CA LYS A 104 10.38 6.69 -10.49
C LYS A 104 10.01 5.22 -10.52
N LEU A 105 8.99 4.87 -11.28
CA LEU A 105 8.59 3.48 -11.55
C LEU A 105 9.06 3.14 -12.96
N TYR A 106 9.94 2.14 -13.11
CA TYR A 106 10.44 1.78 -14.43
C TYR A 106 9.55 0.71 -15.07
N TYR A 107 8.89 1.09 -16.16
CA TYR A 107 8.06 0.20 -16.97
C TYR A 107 8.66 -0.01 -18.34
N PHE A 108 8.25 -1.09 -19.00
CA PHE A 108 8.58 -1.33 -20.40
C PHE A 108 7.90 -0.28 -21.28
N ASN A 109 8.66 0.34 -22.19
CA ASN A 109 8.14 1.25 -23.19
C ASN A 109 8.33 0.64 -24.58
N GLU A 110 7.23 0.24 -25.21
CA GLU A 110 7.23 -0.39 -26.53
C GLU A 110 7.75 0.54 -27.64
N LYS A 111 7.55 1.85 -27.51
CA LYS A 111 8.03 2.80 -28.51
C LYS A 111 9.54 2.89 -28.44
N GLU A 112 10.11 2.99 -27.24
CA GLU A 112 11.56 2.97 -27.04
C GLU A 112 12.17 1.65 -27.51
N ASP A 113 11.54 0.53 -27.20
CA ASP A 113 11.99 -0.79 -27.63
C ASP A 113 12.08 -0.92 -29.15
N LYS A 114 11.07 -0.42 -29.88
CA LYS A 114 11.03 -0.44 -31.35
C LYS A 114 12.10 0.44 -32.01
N LEU A 115 12.72 1.35 -31.27
CA LEU A 115 13.85 2.15 -31.76
C LEU A 115 15.19 1.41 -31.64
N LEU A 116 15.25 0.34 -30.85
CA LEU A 116 16.44 -0.48 -30.70
C LEU A 116 16.59 -1.45 -31.88
N PRO A 117 17.83 -1.85 -32.23
CA PRO A 117 18.08 -2.96 -33.13
C PRO A 117 17.32 -4.23 -32.69
N PRO A 118 16.81 -5.07 -33.61
CA PRO A 118 16.00 -6.24 -33.26
C PRO A 118 16.66 -7.18 -32.24
N GLU A 119 17.98 -7.31 -32.27
CA GLU A 119 18.77 -8.11 -31.34
C GLU A 119 18.90 -7.51 -29.92
N GLN A 120 18.50 -6.24 -29.73
CA GLN A 120 18.50 -5.50 -28.46
C GLN A 120 17.09 -5.21 -27.94
N GLN A 121 16.05 -5.68 -28.63
CA GLN A 121 14.66 -5.55 -28.18
C GLN A 121 14.39 -6.43 -26.94
N ALA A 122 13.37 -6.06 -26.17
CA ALA A 122 13.05 -6.62 -24.86
C ALA A 122 14.24 -6.59 -23.87
N SER A 123 15.03 -5.53 -23.91
CA SER A 123 16.21 -5.34 -23.05
C SER A 123 15.99 -4.24 -21.98
N PRO A 124 16.86 -4.13 -20.97
CA PRO A 124 16.76 -3.07 -19.95
C PRO A 124 16.81 -1.63 -20.48
N GLN A 125 17.26 -1.45 -21.73
CA GLN A 125 17.31 -0.14 -22.40
C GLN A 125 15.93 0.39 -22.78
N SER A 126 14.94 -0.50 -22.96
CA SER A 126 13.53 -0.16 -23.22
C SER A 126 12.76 0.25 -21.96
N LEU A 127 13.41 0.29 -20.79
CA LEU A 127 12.78 0.65 -19.52
C LEU A 127 12.84 2.16 -19.27
N ALA A 128 11.69 2.81 -19.35
CA ALA A 128 11.54 4.24 -19.09
C ALA A 128 10.85 4.52 -17.74
N PRO A 129 11.16 5.65 -17.09
CA PRO A 129 10.57 6.03 -15.81
C PRO A 129 9.17 6.65 -16.00
N VAL A 130 8.26 6.26 -15.13
CA VAL A 130 6.99 6.91 -14.86
C VAL A 130 7.06 7.54 -13.46
N PHE A 131 6.69 8.81 -13.35
CA PHE A 131 6.82 9.56 -12.10
C PHE A 131 5.56 9.46 -11.24
N ARG A 132 5.74 9.27 -9.95
CA ARG A 132 4.66 9.28 -8.94
C ARG A 132 5.13 10.03 -7.70
N THR A 133 4.18 10.40 -6.86
CA THR A 133 4.44 10.86 -5.50
C THR A 133 3.81 9.88 -4.51
N ILE A 134 4.51 9.62 -3.42
CA ILE A 134 4.00 8.84 -2.29
C ILE A 134 4.28 9.62 -1.00
N PRO A 135 3.49 9.44 0.06
CA PRO A 135 3.79 10.07 1.35
C PRO A 135 5.21 9.70 1.80
N ALA A 136 5.96 10.65 2.36
CA ALA A 136 7.20 10.28 3.02
C ALA A 136 6.90 9.31 4.16
N SER A 137 7.91 8.54 4.53
CA SER A 137 7.86 7.60 5.64
C SER A 137 9.30 7.18 5.94
N ASP A 138 9.46 6.22 6.84
CA ASP A 138 10.72 5.51 7.00
C ASP A 138 11.17 4.95 5.65
N SER A 139 12.47 5.01 5.38
CA SER A 139 12.96 4.72 4.03
C SER A 139 12.67 3.30 3.57
N ILE A 140 12.59 2.33 4.49
CA ILE A 140 12.21 0.95 4.16
C ILE A 140 10.76 0.86 3.68
N VAL A 141 9.85 1.62 4.30
CA VAL A 141 8.44 1.70 3.94
C VAL A 141 8.28 2.37 2.57
N VAL A 142 9.00 3.47 2.33
CA VAL A 142 9.02 4.16 1.03
C VAL A 142 9.50 3.23 -0.09
N ILE A 143 10.55 2.43 0.15
CA ILE A 143 11.03 1.44 -0.82
C ILE A 143 9.96 0.37 -1.09
N GLU A 144 9.38 -0.19 -0.02
CA GLU A 144 8.33 -1.22 -0.14
C GLU A 144 7.12 -0.69 -0.94
N ASP A 145 6.59 0.48 -0.58
CA ASP A 145 5.45 1.10 -1.24
C ASP A 145 5.73 1.39 -2.71
N THR A 146 6.95 1.82 -3.02
CA THR A 146 7.39 2.05 -4.41
C THR A 146 7.36 0.75 -5.22
N ILE A 147 7.84 -0.36 -4.67
CA ILE A 147 7.79 -1.66 -5.34
C ILE A 147 6.36 -2.17 -5.46
N ARG A 148 5.52 -2.00 -4.42
CA ARG A 148 4.09 -2.35 -4.50
C ARG A 148 3.39 -1.56 -5.61
N LEU A 149 3.64 -0.26 -5.70
CA LEU A 149 3.07 0.61 -6.73
C LEU A 149 3.54 0.22 -8.13
N LEU A 150 4.83 -0.14 -8.29
CA LEU A 150 5.33 -0.71 -9.56
C LEU A 150 4.50 -1.93 -9.98
N LEU A 151 4.33 -2.89 -9.07
CA LEU A 151 3.63 -4.16 -9.32
C LEU A 151 2.14 -3.99 -9.56
N GLN A 152 1.52 -2.92 -9.03
CA GLN A 152 0.14 -2.55 -9.34
C GLN A 152 -0.06 -2.18 -10.81
N GLY A 153 1.01 -1.77 -11.52
CA GLY A 153 0.97 -1.54 -12.98
C GLY A 153 -0.08 -0.52 -13.42
N ALA A 154 -0.49 0.39 -12.54
CA ALA A 154 -1.53 1.39 -12.80
C ALA A 154 -0.97 2.52 -13.68
N LEU A 155 -1.02 2.30 -14.98
CA LEU A 155 -0.68 3.28 -16.01
C LEU A 155 -1.92 4.09 -16.38
N THR A 156 -1.74 5.39 -16.57
CA THR A 156 -2.77 6.31 -17.09
C THR A 156 -2.94 6.13 -18.60
N GLU A 157 -4.06 6.59 -19.15
CA GLU A 157 -4.29 6.53 -20.61
C GLU A 157 -3.21 7.27 -21.41
N SER A 158 -2.73 8.41 -20.91
CA SER A 158 -1.63 9.15 -21.55
C SER A 158 -0.34 8.33 -21.57
N GLU A 159 0.02 7.67 -20.46
CA GLU A 159 1.23 6.84 -20.39
C GLU A 159 1.12 5.63 -21.33
N VAL A 160 -0.05 4.99 -21.40
CA VAL A 160 -0.28 3.92 -22.37
C VAL A 160 -0.16 4.44 -23.80
N MET A 161 -0.71 5.62 -24.10
CA MET A 161 -0.54 6.28 -25.39
C MET A 161 0.92 6.63 -25.69
N ASP A 162 1.72 6.89 -24.66
CA ASP A 162 3.16 7.14 -24.74
C ASP A 162 4.00 5.86 -24.89
N GLY A 163 3.34 4.69 -24.92
CA GLY A 163 3.96 3.40 -25.22
C GLY A 163 4.31 2.56 -23.99
N PHE A 164 3.96 3.00 -22.78
CA PHE A 164 4.19 2.22 -21.57
C PHE A 164 3.24 1.03 -21.47
N THR A 165 3.77 -0.12 -21.03
CA THR A 165 2.96 -1.30 -20.73
C THR A 165 3.35 -1.93 -19.39
N SER A 166 2.40 -2.64 -18.78
CA SER A 166 2.64 -3.41 -17.56
C SER A 166 1.82 -4.69 -17.56
N SER A 167 2.45 -5.79 -17.17
CA SER A 167 1.79 -7.08 -16.97
C SER A 167 2.06 -7.66 -15.57
N PHE A 168 2.59 -6.85 -14.65
CA PHE A 168 3.13 -7.33 -13.38
C PHE A 168 2.04 -7.81 -12.40
N VAL A 169 0.89 -7.14 -12.39
CA VAL A 169 -0.26 -7.42 -11.50
C VAL A 169 -0.69 -8.88 -11.53
N LYS A 170 -0.52 -9.54 -12.67
CA LYS A 170 -1.04 -10.88 -12.93
C LYS A 170 -0.04 -11.99 -12.58
N VAL A 171 1.21 -11.68 -12.24
CA VAL A 171 2.29 -12.68 -12.22
C VAL A 171 2.88 -12.91 -10.83
N ILE A 172 3.20 -11.85 -10.10
CA ILE A 172 3.86 -11.94 -8.78
C ILE A 172 3.29 -10.92 -7.79
N ARG A 173 3.53 -11.17 -6.49
CA ARG A 173 3.18 -10.26 -5.39
C ARG A 173 4.36 -10.13 -4.44
N LEU A 174 4.62 -8.92 -3.98
CA LEU A 174 5.60 -8.65 -2.93
C LEU A 174 5.05 -9.09 -1.57
N VAL A 175 5.80 -9.96 -0.90
CA VAL A 175 5.50 -10.54 0.41
C VAL A 175 6.26 -9.82 1.50
N ASP A 176 7.57 -9.58 1.30
CA ASP A 176 8.45 -9.03 2.31
C ASP A 176 9.56 -8.17 1.68
N THR A 177 10.03 -7.17 2.45
CA THR A 177 11.08 -6.24 2.07
C THR A 177 12.04 -6.05 3.23
N SER A 178 13.32 -6.32 3.00
CA SER A 178 14.36 -6.17 4.03
C SER A 178 15.60 -5.47 3.45
N LEU A 179 16.08 -4.44 4.13
CA LEU A 179 17.31 -3.72 3.77
C LEU A 179 18.37 -3.93 4.83
N ASN A 180 19.45 -4.61 4.48
CA ASN A 180 20.56 -4.83 5.39
C ASN A 180 21.48 -3.59 5.48
N ALA A 181 22.23 -3.47 6.58
CA ALA A 181 23.16 -2.37 6.81
C ALA A 181 24.25 -2.19 5.73
N ASN A 182 24.53 -3.23 4.94
CA ASN A 182 25.46 -3.16 3.80
C ASN A 182 24.82 -2.63 2.50
N GLY A 183 23.55 -2.23 2.53
CA GLY A 183 22.80 -1.74 1.37
C GLY A 183 22.25 -2.83 0.46
N THR A 184 22.20 -4.09 0.90
CA THR A 184 21.54 -5.17 0.14
C THR A 184 20.05 -5.19 0.48
N LEU A 185 19.22 -4.86 -0.50
CA LEU A 185 17.77 -4.98 -0.44
C LEU A 185 17.36 -6.39 -0.86
N SER A 186 16.70 -7.12 0.02
CA SER A 186 16.06 -8.41 -0.28
C SER A 186 14.56 -8.19 -0.45
N LEU A 187 14.03 -8.59 -1.61
CA LEU A 187 12.62 -8.52 -1.96
C LEU A 187 12.09 -9.95 -2.12
N THR A 188 11.14 -10.33 -1.28
CA THR A 188 10.54 -11.67 -1.31
C THR A 188 9.20 -11.61 -2.01
N PHE A 189 8.99 -12.50 -2.98
CA PHE A 189 7.81 -12.57 -3.81
C PHE A 189 7.13 -13.92 -3.71
N THR A 190 5.85 -13.92 -4.04
CA THR A 190 5.09 -15.13 -4.33
C THR A 190 4.46 -15.03 -5.70
N LYS A 191 4.25 -16.18 -6.34
CA LYS A 191 3.55 -16.28 -7.61
C LYS A 191 2.05 -16.00 -7.40
N ALA A 192 1.45 -15.21 -8.28
CA ALA A 192 0.01 -15.02 -8.25
C ALA A 192 -0.72 -16.34 -8.61
N PRO A 193 -1.83 -16.69 -7.93
CA PRO A 193 -2.58 -17.90 -8.23
C PRO A 193 -3.00 -17.98 -9.71
N GLY A 194 -2.75 -19.11 -10.35
CA GLY A 194 -3.09 -19.33 -11.77
C GLY A 194 -2.21 -18.57 -12.78
N ALA A 195 -1.19 -17.85 -12.33
CA ALA A 195 -0.30 -17.13 -13.24
C ALA A 195 0.60 -18.10 -14.04
N SER A 196 0.91 -17.73 -15.27
CA SER A 196 2.08 -18.23 -15.99
C SER A 196 3.15 -17.15 -15.94
N ILE A 197 4.33 -17.52 -15.48
CA ILE A 197 5.50 -16.67 -15.57
C ILE A 197 5.97 -16.80 -17.02
N GLY A 198 5.99 -15.69 -17.76
CA GLY A 198 6.24 -15.68 -19.22
C GLY A 198 7.64 -16.18 -19.60
N GLY A 199 8.00 -16.07 -20.88
CA GLY A 199 9.33 -16.48 -21.35
C GLY A 199 10.49 -15.60 -20.85
N SER A 200 11.72 -15.97 -21.20
CA SER A 200 12.96 -15.33 -20.77
C SER A 200 12.99 -13.81 -20.96
N ALA A 201 12.48 -13.30 -22.09
CA ALA A 201 12.38 -11.87 -22.36
C ALA A 201 11.48 -11.15 -21.35
N PHE A 202 10.31 -11.74 -21.03
CA PHE A 202 9.39 -11.18 -20.05
C PHE A 202 10.01 -11.16 -18.65
N ILE A 203 10.66 -12.26 -18.25
CA ILE A 203 11.36 -12.33 -16.97
C ILE A 203 12.50 -11.32 -16.89
N GLY A 204 13.26 -11.17 -17.97
CA GLY A 204 14.30 -10.15 -18.08
C GLY A 204 13.74 -8.75 -17.82
N ILE A 205 12.67 -8.37 -18.52
CA ILE A 205 12.02 -7.07 -18.35
C ILE A 205 11.46 -6.89 -16.93
N LEU A 206 10.76 -7.88 -16.38
CA LEU A 206 10.21 -7.85 -15.03
C LEU A 206 11.30 -7.64 -13.98
N THR A 207 12.34 -8.48 -14.01
CA THR A 207 13.48 -8.43 -13.10
C THR A 207 14.17 -7.08 -13.16
N ASN A 208 14.48 -6.59 -14.36
CA ASN A 208 15.16 -5.31 -14.53
C ASN A 208 14.28 -4.13 -14.13
N SER A 209 12.96 -4.19 -14.33
CA SER A 209 12.02 -3.15 -13.88
C SER A 209 12.05 -3.01 -12.36
N ILE A 210 12.01 -4.14 -11.63
CA ILE A 210 12.07 -4.17 -10.17
C ILE A 210 13.42 -3.64 -9.69
N ILE A 211 14.52 -4.16 -10.24
CA ILE A 211 15.89 -3.78 -9.82
C ILE A 211 16.13 -2.29 -10.07
N LYS A 212 15.83 -1.77 -11.27
CA LYS A 212 16.05 -0.36 -11.63
C LYS A 212 15.19 0.58 -10.79
N THR A 213 13.97 0.16 -10.45
CA THR A 213 13.08 0.89 -9.53
C THR A 213 13.64 0.89 -8.11
N ALA A 214 14.09 -0.24 -7.58
CA ALA A 214 14.67 -0.31 -6.23
C ALA A 214 15.99 0.48 -6.10
N GLN A 215 16.83 0.45 -7.14
CA GLN A 215 18.13 1.12 -7.14
C GLN A 215 18.08 2.65 -7.26
N GLN A 216 16.88 3.24 -7.43
CA GLN A 216 16.75 4.69 -7.38
C GLN A 216 17.08 5.25 -5.98
N PHE A 217 16.93 4.42 -4.93
CA PHE A 217 17.17 4.83 -3.56
C PHE A 217 18.66 4.70 -3.22
N PRO A 218 19.32 5.78 -2.75
CA PRO A 218 20.77 5.81 -2.62
C PRO A 218 21.33 4.81 -1.61
N GLN A 219 20.54 4.38 -0.63
CA GLN A 219 20.88 3.32 0.32
C GLN A 219 20.89 1.91 -0.28
N VAL A 220 20.20 1.69 -1.41
CA VAL A 220 20.12 0.39 -2.07
C VAL A 220 21.32 0.24 -3.00
N LYS A 221 22.30 -0.57 -2.58
CA LYS A 221 23.52 -0.86 -3.36
C LYS A 221 23.40 -2.13 -4.17
N LYS A 222 22.65 -3.11 -3.66
CA LYS A 222 22.39 -4.41 -4.31
C LYS A 222 20.93 -4.80 -4.09
N VAL A 223 20.36 -5.52 -5.04
CA VAL A 223 18.99 -6.04 -4.96
C VAL A 223 19.05 -7.55 -5.11
N LYS A 224 18.39 -8.27 -4.21
CA LYS A 224 18.22 -9.72 -4.25
C LYS A 224 16.73 -10.02 -4.35
N LEU A 225 16.33 -10.74 -5.39
CA LEU A 225 14.95 -11.18 -5.59
C LEU A 225 14.81 -12.62 -5.10
N LEU A 226 13.78 -12.90 -4.30
CA LEU A 226 13.53 -14.19 -3.69
C LEU A 226 12.08 -14.64 -3.96
N PRO A 227 11.81 -15.93 -4.10
CA PRO A 227 12.77 -16.99 -4.37
C PRO A 227 13.34 -16.86 -5.80
N GLU A 228 14.59 -17.28 -6.00
CA GLU A 228 15.34 -17.02 -7.25
C GLU A 228 14.66 -17.66 -8.47
N GLU A 229 14.02 -18.80 -8.26
CA GLU A 229 13.34 -19.61 -9.27
C GLU A 229 12.18 -18.88 -9.95
N LEU A 230 11.60 -17.83 -9.33
CA LEU A 230 10.58 -16.99 -9.98
C LEU A 230 11.16 -16.03 -11.01
N PHE A 231 12.47 -15.82 -10.98
CA PHE A 231 13.19 -14.83 -11.79
C PHE A 231 14.26 -15.45 -12.69
N GLN A 232 14.28 -16.78 -12.77
CA GLN A 232 15.10 -17.52 -13.73
C GLN A 232 14.33 -17.72 -15.04
N PRO A 233 14.96 -17.49 -16.21
CA PRO A 233 14.36 -17.68 -17.52
C PRO A 233 14.16 -19.15 -17.91
#